data_AF-A0A4Q8TDJ1-F1
#
_entry.id   AF-A0A4Q8TDJ1-F1
#
_cell.length_a   1.000
_cell.length_b   1.000
_cell.length_c   1.000
_cell.angle_alpha   90.00
_cell.angle_beta   90.00
_cell.angle_gamma   90.00
#
_symmetry.space_group_name_H-M   'P 1'
#
loop_
_entity.id
_entity.type
_entity.pdbx_description
1 polymer ?
#
loop_
_entity_poly.entity_id
_entity_poly.type
_entity_poly.pdbx_seq_one_letter_code
_entity_poly.pdbx_strand_id
1 'polypeptide(L)'
;MYSNGKNTAHSGEGRLVGNIVSFVIFFVMFSAGIYTLGFWELDNAWLPTLLGFALMFLAFAIPMHLMSHSEKAEARIAASAAHQQ
;
A
#
# COMPACT_ATOMS: atom_id res chain seq x y z
N MET A 1 3.58 5.79 22.27
CA MET A 1 3.93 4.59 23.06
C MET A 1 5.45 4.54 23.14
N TYR A 2 6.01 4.56 24.35
CA TYR A 2 7.45 4.43 24.57
C TYR A 2 7.77 2.95 24.81
N SER A 3 8.71 2.39 24.06
CA SER A 3 9.32 1.09 24.36
C SER A 3 10.81 1.35 24.63
N ASN A 4 11.28 0.93 25.80
CA ASN A 4 12.70 1.02 26.19
C ASN A 4 13.32 2.43 26.18
N GLY A 5 12.59 3.44 26.68
CA GLY A 5 13.13 4.81 26.87
C GLY A 5 13.35 5.64 25.61
N LYS A 6 13.20 5.05 24.40
CA LYS A 6 13.21 5.79 23.14
C LYS A 6 11.76 6.07 22.71
N ASN A 7 11.50 7.29 22.25
CA ASN A 7 10.25 7.59 21.57
C ASN A 7 10.23 6.73 20.29
N THR A 8 9.34 5.73 20.22
CA THR A 8 8.99 5.09 18.94
C THR A 8 8.22 6.13 18.13
N ALA A 9 8.95 7.11 17.60
CA ALA A 9 8.47 8.18 16.75
C ALA A 9 9.22 8.11 15.42
N HIS A 10 9.13 6.96 14.74
CA HIS A 10 9.17 7.01 13.29
C HIS A 10 8.33 5.90 12.71
N SER A 11 7.20 6.31 12.12
CA SER A 11 6.41 5.48 11.22
C SER A 11 7.33 4.95 10.13
N GLY A 12 7.77 3.70 10.26
CA GLY A 12 8.66 3.03 9.31
C GLY A 12 10.16 2.98 9.64
N GLU A 13 10.61 3.26 10.87
CA GLU A 13 12.00 2.99 11.27
C GLU A 13 12.31 1.48 11.02
N GLY A 14 13.21 1.18 10.08
CA GLY A 14 13.57 -0.21 9.67
C GLY A 14 12.74 -0.83 8.53
N ARG A 15 11.75 -0.14 7.96
CA ARG A 15 10.85 -0.68 6.90
C ARG A 15 11.06 -0.05 5.51
N LEU A 16 12.30 0.34 5.18
CA LEU A 16 12.64 1.04 3.93
C LEU A 16 12.15 0.30 2.67
N VAL A 17 12.44 -1.01 2.57
CA VAL A 17 12.04 -1.83 1.41
C VAL A 17 10.53 -1.88 1.27
N GLY A 18 9.80 -2.08 2.38
CA GLY A 18 8.33 -2.07 2.38
C GLY A 18 7.77 -0.74 1.92
N ASN A 19 8.32 0.38 2.40
CA ASN A 19 7.90 1.72 1.99
C ASN A 19 8.18 1.99 0.50
N ILE A 20 9.33 1.55 -0.03
CA ILE A 20 9.63 1.70 -1.46
C ILE A 20 8.66 0.89 -2.31
N VAL A 21 8.38 -0.36 -1.95
CA VAL A 21 7.41 -1.20 -2.67
C VAL A 21 6.03 -0.57 -2.66
N SER A 22 5.55 -0.12 -1.49
CA SER A 22 4.28 0.60 -1.38
C SER A 22 4.26 1.87 -2.23
N PHE A 23 5.34 2.67 -2.20
CA PHE A 23 5.46 3.88 -3.01
C PHE A 23 5.34 3.57 -4.51
N VAL A 24 6.09 2.59 -5.02
CA VAL A 24 6.07 2.21 -6.44
C VAL A 24 4.67 1.75 -6.85
N ILE A 25 4.00 0.93 -6.03
CA ILE A 25 2.64 0.46 -6.32
C ILE A 25 1.67 1.64 -6.46
N PHE A 26 1.63 2.54 -5.48
CA PHE A 26 0.71 3.69 -5.53
C PHE A 26 1.09 4.71 -6.61
N PHE A 27 2.37 4.86 -6.90
CA PHE A 27 2.84 5.72 -7.99
C PHE A 27 2.42 5.21 -9.37
N VAL A 28 2.50 3.90 -9.61
CA VAL A 28 2.00 3.26 -10.83
C VAL A 28 0.49 3.43 -10.95
N MET A 29 -0.26 3.23 -9.86
CA MET A 29 -1.70 3.45 -9.85
C MET A 29 -2.09 4.90 -10.15
N PHE A 30 -1.39 5.86 -9.55
CA PHE A 30 -1.59 7.28 -9.82
C PHE A 30 -1.32 7.62 -11.29
N SER A 31 -0.20 7.14 -11.82
CA SER A 31 0.17 7.34 -13.24
C SER A 31 -0.84 6.70 -14.19
N ALA A 32 -1.35 5.51 -13.87
CA ALA A 32 -2.42 4.86 -14.63
C ALA A 32 -3.72 5.67 -14.61
N GLY A 33 -4.04 6.33 -13.49
CA GLY A 33 -5.18 7.25 -13.37
C GLY A 33 -5.04 8.44 -14.32
N ILE A 34 -3.88 9.11 -14.31
CA ILE A 34 -3.59 10.22 -15.24
C ILE A 34 -3.67 9.75 -16.69
N TYR A 35 -3.06 8.61 -17.01
CA TYR A 35 -3.09 8.04 -18.35
C TYR A 35 -4.52 7.76 -18.82
N THR A 36 -5.35 7.16 -17.96
CA THR A 36 -6.75 6.85 -18.26
C THR A 36 -7.56 8.10 -18.59
N LEU A 37 -7.37 9.19 -17.83
CA LEU A 37 -8.04 10.47 -18.10
C LEU A 37 -7.65 11.08 -19.46
N GLY A 38 -6.45 10.78 -19.97
CA GLY A 38 -6.00 11.21 -21.29
C GLY A 38 -6.78 10.61 -22.46
N PHE A 39 -7.49 9.49 -22.25
CA PHE A 39 -8.33 8.84 -23.27
C PHE A 39 -9.81 9.19 -23.13
N TRP A 40 -10.17 10.16 -22.29
CA TRP A 40 -11.55 10.50 -22.03
C TRP A 40 -12.15 11.39 -23.13
N GLU A 41 -12.52 10.76 -24.24
CA GLU A 41 -13.27 11.39 -25.33
C GLU A 41 -14.77 11.07 -25.22
N LEU A 42 -15.63 11.98 -25.71
CA LEU A 42 -17.10 11.83 -25.62
C LEU A 42 -17.62 10.62 -26.42
N ASP A 43 -16.98 10.26 -27.52
CA ASP A 43 -17.39 9.13 -28.37
C ASP A 43 -17.12 7.76 -27.69
N ASN A 44 -16.12 7.70 -26.81
CA ASN A 44 -15.70 6.47 -26.16
C ASN A 44 -15.50 6.62 -24.64
N ALA A 45 -16.34 7.43 -23.99
CA ALA A 45 -16.20 7.80 -22.59
C ALA A 45 -16.35 6.63 -21.60
N TRP A 46 -17.01 5.54 -22.00
CA TRP A 46 -17.32 4.41 -21.14
C TRP A 46 -16.06 3.62 -20.72
N LEU A 47 -15.10 3.46 -21.63
CA LEU A 47 -13.87 2.68 -21.40
C LEU A 47 -12.97 3.33 -20.34
N PRO A 48 -12.63 4.63 -20.46
CA PRO A 48 -11.90 5.36 -19.42
C PRO A 48 -12.66 5.40 -18.09
N THR A 49 -13.99 5.47 -18.13
CA THR A 49 -14.83 5.47 -16.92
C THR A 49 -14.73 4.15 -16.16
N LEU A 50 -14.86 3.00 -16.85
CA LEU A 50 -14.72 1.68 -16.22
C LEU A 50 -13.32 1.45 -15.67
N LEU A 51 -12.28 1.84 -16.42
CA LEU A 51 -10.90 1.79 -15.94
C LEU A 51 -10.68 2.66 -14.71
N GLY A 52 -11.27 3.86 -14.68
CA GLY A 52 -11.26 4.75 -13.51
C GLY A 52 -11.89 4.10 -12.28
N PHE A 53 -13.04 3.45 -12.42
CA PHE A 53 -13.67 2.71 -11.31
C PHE A 53 -12.83 1.52 -10.84
N ALA A 54 -12.24 0.77 -11.77
CA ALA A 54 -11.33 -0.33 -11.41
C ALA A 54 -10.11 0.18 -10.64
N LEU A 55 -9.49 1.27 -11.10
CA LEU A 55 -8.37 1.92 -10.41
C LEU A 55 -8.76 2.43 -9.03
N MET A 56 -9.94 3.03 -8.89
CA MET A 56 -10.48 3.45 -7.58
C MET A 56 -10.63 2.26 -6.63
N PHE A 57 -11.23 1.16 -7.10
CA PHE A 57 -11.41 -0.03 -6.28
C PHE A 57 -10.07 -0.64 -5.85
N LEU A 58 -9.12 -0.75 -6.78
CA LEU A 58 -7.77 -1.24 -6.49
C LEU A 58 -7.04 -0.33 -5.50
N ALA A 59 -7.27 0.98 -5.55
CA ALA A 59 -6.61 1.95 -4.66
C ALA A 59 -7.02 1.71 -3.20
N PHE A 60 -8.23 1.18 -2.98
CA PHE A 60 -8.70 0.75 -1.67
C PHE A 60 -8.33 -0.70 -1.33
N ALA A 61 -8.46 -1.62 -2.28
CA ALA A 61 -8.27 -3.05 -2.02
C ALA A 61 -6.80 -3.41 -1.72
N ILE A 62 -5.85 -2.78 -2.42
CA ILE A 62 -4.42 -3.03 -2.26
C ILE A 62 -3.91 -2.68 -0.85
N PRO A 63 -4.13 -1.46 -0.30
CA PRO A 63 -3.69 -1.15 1.06
C PRO A 63 -4.35 -2.03 2.11
N MET A 64 -5.64 -2.36 1.96
CA MET A 64 -6.32 -3.29 2.88
C MET A 64 -5.63 -4.65 2.92
N HIS A 65 -5.22 -5.18 1.76
CA HIS A 65 -4.53 -6.46 1.71
C HIS A 65 -3.09 -6.36 2.25
N LEU A 66 -2.34 -5.33 1.84
CA LEU A 66 -0.94 -5.15 2.26
C LEU A 66 -0.81 -4.90 3.77
N MET A 67 -1.68 -4.09 4.37
CA MET A 67 -1.66 -3.83 5.81
C MET A 67 -1.96 -5.10 6.61
N SER A 68 -2.93 -5.91 6.16
CA SER A 68 -3.27 -7.18 6.82
C SER A 68 -2.11 -8.19 6.84
N HIS A 69 -1.29 -8.25 5.78
CA HIS A 69 -0.10 -9.10 5.76
C HIS A 69 1.01 -8.58 6.67
N SER A 70 1.12 -7.26 6.84
CA SER A 70 2.15 -6.66 7.69
C SER A 70 1.98 -7.02 9.17
N GLU A 71 0.75 -7.04 9.68
CA GLU A 71 0.44 -7.45 11.06
C GLU A 71 0.78 -8.92 11.31
N LYS A 72 0.51 -9.80 10.33
CA LYS A 72 0.83 -11.23 10.43
C LYS A 72 2.33 -11.50 10.44
N ALA A 73 3.11 -10.72 9.69
CA ALA A 73 4.56 -10.84 9.66
C ALA A 73 5.19 -10.45 11.01
N GLU A 74 4.75 -9.33 11.60
CA GLU A 74 5.20 -8.89 12.92
C GLU A 74 4.84 -9.92 14.02
N ALA A 75 3.62 -10.48 13.98
CA ALA A 75 3.19 -11.52 14.91
C ALA A 75 4.06 -12.80 14.83
N ARG A 76 4.46 -13.22 13.62
CA ARG A 76 5.35 -14.38 13.44
C ARG A 76 6.76 -14.13 13.98
N ILE A 77 7.30 -12.94 13.74
CA ILE A 77 8.63 -12.56 14.26
C ILE A 77 8.60 -12.57 15.80
N ALA A 78 7.58 -11.98 16.41
CA ALA A 78 7.39 -11.99 17.85
C ALA A 78 7.26 -13.42 18.42
N ALA A 79 6.48 -14.30 17.77
CA ALA A 79 6.35 -15.70 18.17
C ALA A 79 7.66 -16.50 18.03
N SER A 80 8.46 -16.23 16.99
CA SER A 80 9.76 -16.89 16.80
C SER A 80 10.79 -16.47 17.85
N ALA A 81 10.77 -15.20 18.27
CA ALA A 81 11.65 -14.70 19.33
C ALA A 81 11.32 -15.31 20.70
N ALA A 82 10.01 -15.51 21.00
CA ALA A 82 9.57 -16.14 22.23
C ALA A 82 9.94 -17.62 22.35
N HIS A 83 10.13 -18.32 21.23
CA HIS A 83 10.58 -19.72 21.23
C HIS A 83 12.09 -19.90 21.39
N GLN A 84 12.87 -18.82 21.30
CA GLN A 84 14.32 -18.83 21.49
C GLN A 84 14.77 -18.42 22.90
N GLN A 85 13.82 -18.08 23.79
CA GLN A 85 14.05 -17.86 25.23
C GLN A 85 13.64 -19.09 26.04
#